data_AF-A0A7J6RHW9-F1
#
_entry.id   AF-A0A7J6RHW9-F1
#
_cell.length_a   1.000
_cell.length_b   1.000
_cell.length_c   1.000
_cell.angle_alpha   90.00
_cell.angle_beta   90.00
_cell.angle_gamma   90.00
#
_symmetry.space_group_name_H-M   'P 1'
#
loop_
_entity.id
_entity.type
_entity.pdbx_description
1 polymer ?
#
loop_
_entity_poly.entity_id
_entity_poly.type
_entity_poly.pdbx_seq_one_letter_code
_entity_poly.pdbx_strand_id
1 'polypeptide(L)'
;MIINRPNRVYSLDLRPPKGYSLQCSSRFHPITLPTSTQCITDSSKDRQRWLAMGGLSEPLQSPMSLIFLLSIDIPVPSAISTSGDDNSFDILLRDKDGAVVDGAFAVPVPYPPLPDGPFIIEPFIGWTNSEPNTASIISLGFTLQQSTRAISAILLVFPDMFVHEIQKATSVRSLNKRFPKRPQVWVDFSRADQLKILVDDTQFENLPLDRIPGPDTYQFSFPVLIPSSMPSHNVWYIIMCSSPSSECNDIKDADHILATIPLPGFEFGQVCGEYGSIKKAPGVQQYGLLSSLH
;
A
#
# COMPACT_ATOMS: atom_id res chain seq x y z
N MET A 1 2.10 4.48 11.02
CA MET A 1 2.58 5.10 12.28
C MET A 1 1.40 5.26 13.24
N ILE A 2 1.52 4.77 14.48
CA ILE A 2 0.54 5.02 15.56
C ILE A 2 1.04 6.22 16.37
N ILE A 3 0.17 7.21 16.62
CA ILE A 3 0.56 8.46 17.28
C ILE A 3 0.09 8.44 18.74
N ASN A 4 1.05 8.47 19.67
CA ASN A 4 0.77 8.45 21.10
C ASN A 4 0.35 9.81 21.67
N ARG A 5 0.63 10.92 20.97
CA ARG A 5 0.31 12.29 21.38
C ARG A 5 -0.30 13.13 20.24
N PRO A 6 -1.48 12.76 19.74
CA PRO A 6 -2.09 13.37 18.55
C PRO A 6 -2.37 14.86 18.74
N ASN A 7 -2.78 15.28 19.95
CA ASN A 7 -3.15 16.66 20.29
C ASN A 7 -1.99 17.67 20.21
N ARG A 8 -0.78 17.24 19.85
CA ARG A 8 0.39 18.09 19.67
C ARG A 8 0.94 18.06 18.25
N VAL A 9 0.33 17.32 17.34
CA VAL A 9 0.83 17.16 15.97
C VAL A 9 0.15 18.16 15.04
N TYR A 10 0.96 18.98 14.39
CA TYR A 10 0.56 20.02 13.43
C TYR A 10 1.20 19.81 12.05
N SER A 11 2.32 19.09 11.96
CA SER A 11 2.87 18.64 10.68
C SER A 11 3.46 17.23 10.75
N LEU A 12 3.48 16.56 9.60
CA LEU A 12 4.31 15.39 9.33
C LEU A 12 5.40 15.83 8.36
N ASP A 13 6.62 15.41 8.65
CA ASP A 13 7.80 15.69 7.85
C ASP A 13 8.41 14.37 7.38
N LEU A 14 8.51 14.15 6.07
CA LEU A 14 9.23 13.02 5.51
C LEU A 14 10.62 13.44 5.05
N ARG A 15 11.65 12.73 5.52
CA ARG A 15 13.03 12.85 5.05
C ARG A 15 13.37 11.62 4.20
N PRO A 16 13.44 11.74 2.87
CA PRO A 16 13.83 10.63 2.01
C PRO A 16 15.35 10.37 2.09
N PRO A 17 15.80 9.16 1.71
CA PRO A 17 17.23 8.92 1.53
C PRO A 17 17.82 9.88 0.51
N LYS A 18 19.13 10.07 0.59
CA LYS A 18 19.86 10.95 -0.33
C LYS A 18 19.67 10.50 -1.79
N GLY A 19 19.33 11.46 -2.65
CA GLY A 19 19.06 11.20 -4.08
C GLY A 19 17.60 10.87 -4.39
N TYR A 20 16.78 10.49 -3.40
CA TYR A 20 15.36 10.25 -3.58
C TYR A 20 14.56 11.56 -3.62
N SER A 21 13.41 11.47 -4.28
CA SER A 21 12.68 12.61 -4.84
C SER A 21 11.20 12.51 -4.48
N LEU A 22 10.73 13.17 -3.42
CA LEU A 22 9.30 13.17 -3.07
C LEU A 22 8.48 14.00 -4.08
N GLN A 23 7.32 13.48 -4.49
CA GLN A 23 6.41 14.13 -5.45
C GLN A 23 5.07 14.48 -4.81
N CYS A 24 4.84 15.79 -4.59
CA CYS A 24 3.68 16.27 -3.84
C CYS A 24 2.41 16.57 -4.65
N SER A 25 2.52 16.72 -5.96
CA SER A 25 1.45 17.27 -6.80
C SER A 25 0.24 16.32 -6.95
N SER A 26 0.07 15.65 -8.08
CA SER A 26 -1.05 14.72 -8.32
C SER A 26 -0.83 13.32 -7.74
N ARG A 27 0.20 13.16 -6.91
CA ARG A 27 0.74 11.84 -6.51
C ARG A 27 0.78 11.62 -5.01
N PHE A 28 0.35 12.62 -4.24
CA PHE A 28 0.07 12.46 -2.82
C PHE A 28 -1.42 12.13 -2.65
N HIS A 29 -1.70 11.02 -1.98
CA HIS A 29 -3.07 10.60 -1.69
C HIS A 29 -3.23 10.42 -0.18
N PRO A 30 -3.82 11.40 0.53
CA PRO A 30 -4.18 11.22 1.93
C PRO A 30 -5.28 10.16 2.03
N ILE A 31 -5.12 9.19 2.93
CA ILE A 31 -6.13 8.14 3.17
C ILE A 31 -6.89 8.45 4.47
N THR A 32 -6.17 8.62 5.58
CA THR A 32 -6.78 8.97 6.89
C THR A 32 -6.42 10.38 7.35
N LEU A 33 -5.74 11.16 6.50
CA LEU A 33 -5.34 12.52 6.84
C LEU A 33 -6.49 13.51 6.65
N PRO A 34 -6.55 14.59 7.46
CA PRO A 34 -7.52 15.66 7.27
C PRO A 34 -7.49 16.19 5.83
N THR A 35 -8.67 16.52 5.29
CA THR A 35 -8.82 16.99 3.90
C THR A 35 -8.09 18.31 3.64
N SER A 36 -7.78 19.08 4.68
CA SER A 36 -6.97 20.30 4.62
C SER A 36 -5.47 20.04 4.49
N THR A 37 -5.03 18.79 4.55
CA THR A 37 -3.61 18.44 4.49
C THR A 37 -3.03 18.77 3.12
N GLN A 38 -2.04 19.65 3.09
CA GLN A 38 -1.32 20.00 1.87
C GLN A 38 0.06 19.37 1.84
N CYS A 39 0.46 18.89 0.67
CA CYS A 39 1.80 18.38 0.43
C CYS A 39 2.69 19.52 -0.07
N ILE A 40 3.64 19.96 0.77
CA ILE A 40 4.54 21.07 0.45
C ILE A 40 5.96 20.54 0.32
N THR A 41 6.60 20.80 -0.82
CA THR A 41 8.04 20.58 -1.03
C THR A 41 8.81 21.87 -0.76
N ASP A 42 9.66 21.89 0.26
CA ASP A 42 10.55 23.03 0.52
C ASP A 42 11.77 22.97 -0.42
N SER A 43 11.85 23.92 -1.36
CA SER A 43 12.96 24.06 -2.32
C SER A 43 14.11 24.92 -1.80
N SER A 44 13.97 25.55 -0.63
CA SER A 44 14.90 26.55 -0.10
C SER A 44 16.03 25.97 0.76
N LYS A 45 15.88 24.73 1.23
CA LYS A 45 16.93 23.99 1.95
C LYS A 45 17.65 23.05 0.99
N ASP A 46 18.91 23.37 0.74
CA ASP A 46 19.83 22.67 -0.15
C ASP A 46 19.64 21.13 -0.11
N ARG A 47 19.09 20.59 -1.21
CA ARG A 47 19.09 19.18 -1.63
C ARG A 47 18.38 18.08 -0.80
N GLN A 48 17.54 18.33 0.20
CA GLN A 48 16.74 17.26 0.79
C GLN A 48 15.29 17.67 1.07
N ARG A 49 14.39 16.96 0.40
CA ARG A 49 13.00 17.29 0.13
C ARG A 49 12.13 16.87 1.30
N TRP A 50 11.71 17.86 2.07
CA TRP A 50 10.72 17.70 3.12
C TRP A 50 9.35 17.60 2.46
N LEU A 51 8.55 16.59 2.83
CA LEU A 51 7.10 16.72 2.75
C LEU A 51 6.66 17.24 4.11
N ALA A 52 6.39 18.54 4.23
CA ALA A 52 5.69 19.08 5.39
C ALA A 52 4.19 19.03 5.10
N MET A 53 3.48 18.16 5.80
CA MET A 53 2.02 18.14 5.82
C MET A 53 1.53 19.25 6.74
N GLY A 54 1.70 20.50 6.29
CA GLY A 54 1.37 21.69 7.06
C GLY A 54 -0.11 22.06 6.97
N GLY A 55 -0.57 22.84 7.96
CA GLY A 55 -1.86 23.52 7.88
C GLY A 55 -3.02 22.81 8.56
N LEU A 56 -2.76 21.89 9.48
CA LEU A 56 -3.80 21.49 10.43
C LEU A 56 -4.14 22.73 11.28
N SER A 57 -5.31 23.32 11.04
CA SER A 57 -5.82 24.45 11.85
C SER A 57 -6.03 24.04 13.31
N GLU A 58 -6.21 22.74 13.55
CA GLU A 58 -6.37 22.12 14.85
C GLU A 58 -5.48 20.88 14.93
N PRO A 59 -4.91 20.57 16.11
CA PRO A 59 -4.09 19.37 16.26
C PRO A 59 -4.92 18.11 16.02
N LEU A 60 -4.27 16.99 15.68
CA LEU A 60 -4.95 15.70 15.54
C LEU A 60 -5.70 15.37 16.84
N GLN A 61 -7.02 15.20 16.79
CA GLN A 61 -7.85 15.15 18.00
C GLN A 61 -7.98 13.75 18.63
N SER A 62 -7.51 12.69 17.98
CA SER A 62 -7.58 11.32 18.52
C SER A 62 -6.36 10.47 18.11
N PRO A 63 -6.02 9.42 18.87
CA PRO A 63 -5.01 8.47 18.43
C PRO A 63 -5.53 7.79 17.17
N MET A 64 -4.91 8.14 16.04
CA MET A 64 -5.32 7.66 14.73
C MET A 64 -4.08 7.21 13.97
N SER A 65 -4.20 6.08 13.28
CA SER A 65 -3.20 5.66 12.29
C SER A 65 -3.24 6.65 11.13
N LEU A 66 -2.12 7.35 10.92
CA LEU A 66 -1.96 8.17 9.72
C LEU A 66 -1.55 7.29 8.55
N ILE A 67 -2.35 7.34 7.50
CA ILE A 67 -2.19 6.53 6.29
C ILE A 67 -2.26 7.50 5.11
N PHE A 68 -1.25 7.39 4.27
CA PHE A 68 -1.12 8.17 3.05
C PHE A 68 -0.30 7.38 2.05
N LEU A 69 -0.47 7.71 0.78
CA LEU A 69 0.37 7.24 -0.30
C LEU A 69 1.15 8.43 -0.86
N LEU A 70 2.43 8.20 -1.11
CA LEU A 70 3.30 9.18 -1.73
C LEU A 70 4.12 8.51 -2.84
N SER A 71 4.26 9.21 -3.96
CA SER A 71 5.19 8.81 -5.00
C SER A 71 6.59 9.36 -4.75
N ILE A 72 7.58 8.53 -5.04
CA ILE A 72 8.98 8.82 -4.83
C ILE A 72 9.72 8.49 -6.11
N ASP A 73 10.42 9.46 -6.71
CA ASP A 73 11.34 9.14 -7.79
C ASP A 73 12.63 8.60 -7.19
N ILE A 74 13.06 7.47 -7.71
CA ILE A 74 14.27 6.80 -7.30
C ILE A 74 15.42 7.35 -8.16
N PRO A 75 16.56 7.71 -7.56
CA PRO A 75 17.73 8.11 -8.32
C PRO A 75 18.18 6.97 -9.24
N VAL A 76 18.70 7.32 -10.41
CA VAL A 76 19.32 6.32 -11.31
C VAL A 76 20.40 5.52 -10.57
N PRO A 77 20.59 4.22 -10.86
CA PRO A 77 21.49 3.36 -10.09
C PRO A 77 22.92 3.90 -9.94
N SER A 78 23.41 4.67 -10.92
CA SER A 78 24.73 5.33 -10.89
C SER A 78 24.85 6.48 -9.88
N ALA A 79 23.73 6.97 -9.35
CA ALA A 79 23.66 8.05 -8.37
C ALA A 79 23.36 7.55 -6.94
N ILE A 80 23.17 6.23 -6.75
CA ILE A 80 23.03 5.64 -5.43
C ILE A 80 24.43 5.44 -4.85
N SER A 81 24.77 6.20 -3.81
CA SER A 81 26.07 6.05 -3.14
C SER A 81 26.11 4.70 -2.42
N THR A 82 26.98 3.79 -2.89
CA THR A 82 27.26 2.49 -2.23
C THR A 82 28.04 2.65 -0.91
N SER A 83 28.35 3.90 -0.53
CA SER A 83 29.23 4.26 0.58
C SER A 83 28.46 4.44 1.89
N GLY A 84 27.81 3.40 2.43
CA GLY A 84 27.29 3.41 3.81
C GLY A 84 26.36 4.58 4.19
N ASP A 85 25.84 5.35 3.22
CA ASP A 85 24.85 6.40 3.45
C ASP A 85 23.51 5.71 3.71
N ASP A 86 22.86 6.01 4.84
CA ASP A 86 21.61 5.37 5.29
C ASP A 86 20.52 5.42 4.21
N ASN A 87 20.22 4.28 3.59
CA ASN A 87 19.13 4.13 2.63
C ASN A 87 17.80 3.95 3.37
N SER A 88 17.40 4.99 4.09
CA SER A 88 16.21 4.98 4.93
C SER A 88 15.45 6.29 4.87
N PHE A 89 14.14 6.20 5.06
CA PHE A 89 13.29 7.34 5.36
C PHE A 89 13.33 7.67 6.85
N ASP A 90 13.18 8.94 7.17
CA ASP A 90 12.65 9.34 8.46
C ASP A 90 11.27 9.97 8.29
N ILE A 91 10.41 9.65 9.23
CA ILE A 91 9.05 10.15 9.32
C ILE A 91 8.96 10.86 10.65
N LEU A 92 8.83 12.18 10.64
CA LEU A 92 8.81 13.00 11.84
C LEU A 92 7.43 13.62 12.01
N LEU A 93 6.93 13.68 13.22
CA LEU A 93 5.74 14.44 13.59
C LEU A 93 6.17 15.66 14.38
N ARG A 94 5.67 16.84 14.02
CA ARG A 94 6.04 18.09 14.68
C ARG A 94 4.85 18.82 15.26
N ASP A 95 5.12 19.61 16.28
CA ASP A 95 4.16 20.55 16.86
C ASP A 95 4.11 21.88 16.10
N LYS A 96 3.24 22.77 16.60
CA LYS A 96 3.04 24.12 16.04
C LYS A 96 4.31 24.99 16.03
N ASP A 97 5.26 24.68 16.91
CA ASP A 97 6.52 25.42 17.05
C ASP A 97 7.64 24.76 16.23
N GLY A 98 7.32 23.67 15.51
CA GLY A 98 8.23 22.89 14.67
C GLY A 98 9.08 21.88 15.46
N ALA A 99 8.85 21.69 16.75
CA ALA A 99 9.57 20.71 17.55
C ALA A 99 9.09 19.29 17.23
N VAL A 100 10.00 18.31 17.20
CA VAL A 100 9.64 16.90 16.96
C VAL A 100 8.92 16.35 18.18
N VAL A 101 7.67 15.92 17.98
CA VAL A 101 6.82 15.29 19.00
C VAL A 101 7.01 13.78 19.03
N ASP A 102 7.19 13.18 17.85
CA ASP A 102 7.33 11.74 17.63
C ASP A 102 7.98 11.50 16.25
N GLY A 103 8.44 10.29 15.98
CA GLY A 103 8.98 9.95 14.67
C GLY A 103 9.42 8.49 14.54
N ALA A 104 9.43 8.01 13.31
CA ALA A 104 10.08 6.76 12.92
C ALA A 104 11.36 7.12 12.16
N PHE A 105 12.51 6.70 12.70
CA PHE A 105 13.81 6.96 12.11
C PHE A 105 14.37 5.71 11.44
N ALA A 106 15.24 5.90 10.46
CA ALA A 106 15.92 4.82 9.76
C ALA A 106 14.96 3.76 9.19
N VAL A 107 13.78 4.19 8.71
CA VAL A 107 12.80 3.30 8.07
C VAL A 107 13.41 2.80 6.76
N PRO A 108 13.77 1.51 6.65
CA PRO A 108 14.56 1.02 5.53
C PRO A 108 13.79 1.18 4.23
N VAL A 109 14.47 1.64 3.18
CA VAL A 109 13.98 1.50 1.81
C VAL A 109 14.45 0.15 1.30
N PRO A 110 13.57 -0.67 0.69
CA PRO A 110 14.01 -1.90 0.04
C PRO A 110 15.15 -1.57 -0.93
N TYR A 111 16.37 -2.01 -0.59
CA TYR A 111 17.57 -1.76 -1.38
C TYR A 111 18.05 -3.05 -2.04
N PRO A 112 18.49 -2.98 -3.31
CA PRO A 112 18.15 -1.98 -4.32
C PRO A 112 16.67 -2.07 -4.71
N PRO A 113 16.08 -1.10 -5.45
CA PRO A 113 14.89 -1.41 -6.25
C PRO A 113 15.25 -2.66 -7.06
N LEU A 114 14.62 -3.78 -6.73
CA LEU A 114 14.90 -5.04 -7.38
C LEU A 114 14.79 -4.77 -8.89
N PRO A 115 15.82 -5.09 -9.71
CA PRO A 115 15.74 -4.91 -11.16
C PRO A 115 14.45 -5.53 -11.75
N ASP A 116 13.98 -6.60 -11.09
CA ASP A 116 12.75 -7.34 -11.41
C ASP A 116 11.62 -7.09 -10.40
N GLY A 117 11.72 -6.06 -9.56
CA GLY A 117 10.73 -5.70 -8.55
C GLY A 117 9.42 -5.24 -9.17
N PRO A 118 8.30 -5.36 -8.45
CA PRO A 118 7.02 -4.99 -9.01
C PRO A 118 6.87 -3.48 -9.09
N PHE A 119 6.71 -2.97 -10.31
CA PHE A 119 6.40 -1.56 -10.55
C PHE A 119 4.89 -1.37 -10.62
N ILE A 120 4.28 -1.17 -9.45
CA ILE A 120 2.83 -1.11 -9.28
C ILE A 120 2.34 0.33 -9.30
N ILE A 121 1.28 0.56 -10.05
CA ILE A 121 0.57 1.83 -10.14
C ILE A 121 -0.95 1.60 -10.10
N GLU A 122 -1.68 2.69 -9.90
CA GLU A 122 -3.15 2.72 -9.99
C GLU A 122 -3.86 1.60 -9.19
N PRO A 123 -3.54 1.42 -7.90
CA PRO A 123 -4.27 0.46 -7.09
C PRO A 123 -5.69 0.98 -6.87
N PHE A 124 -6.66 0.06 -6.80
CA PHE A 124 -8.06 0.42 -6.63
C PHE A 124 -8.85 -0.62 -5.83
N ILE A 125 -9.98 -0.16 -5.32
CA ILE A 125 -10.99 -0.98 -4.65
C ILE A 125 -12.38 -0.62 -5.19
N GLY A 126 -13.19 -1.64 -5.44
CA GLY A 126 -14.59 -1.50 -5.80
C GLY A 126 -15.47 -2.46 -5.00
N TRP A 127 -16.74 -2.12 -4.84
CA TRP A 127 -17.72 -2.91 -4.09
C TRP A 127 -19.10 -2.86 -4.76
N THR A 128 -19.94 -3.86 -4.51
CA THR A 128 -21.32 -3.87 -5.05
C THR A 128 -22.35 -3.37 -4.04
N ASN A 129 -22.07 -3.48 -2.75
CA ASN A 129 -22.93 -3.07 -1.65
C ASN A 129 -22.08 -2.54 -0.48
N SER A 130 -22.64 -1.61 0.28
CA SER A 130 -22.03 -1.03 1.48
C SER A 130 -23.00 -1.04 2.68
N GLU A 131 -24.15 -1.73 2.60
CA GLU A 131 -25.10 -1.81 3.72
C GLU A 131 -24.62 -2.79 4.82
N PRO A 132 -24.85 -2.49 6.10
CA PRO A 132 -24.42 -3.33 7.22
C PRO A 132 -25.05 -4.73 7.18
N ASN A 133 -24.27 -5.74 7.58
CA ASN A 133 -24.67 -7.15 7.61
C ASN A 133 -25.15 -7.71 6.26
N THR A 134 -24.72 -7.12 5.14
CA THR A 134 -25.03 -7.62 3.81
C THR A 134 -23.80 -8.19 3.12
N ALA A 135 -24.02 -9.09 2.17
CA ALA A 135 -22.95 -9.56 1.29
C ALA A 135 -22.62 -8.49 0.25
N SER A 136 -21.33 -8.30 -0.01
CA SER A 136 -20.80 -7.44 -1.06
C SER A 136 -19.76 -8.20 -1.86
N ILE A 137 -19.66 -7.93 -3.16
CA ILE A 137 -18.54 -8.38 -3.97
C ILE A 137 -17.49 -7.27 -3.96
N ILE A 138 -16.37 -7.54 -3.29
CA ILE A 138 -15.21 -6.66 -3.29
C ILE A 138 -14.37 -6.97 -4.51
N SER A 139 -13.82 -5.93 -5.13
CA SER A 139 -12.88 -5.98 -6.23
C SER A 139 -11.63 -5.21 -5.84
N LEU A 140 -10.49 -5.89 -5.74
CA LEU A 140 -9.19 -5.26 -5.52
C LEU A 140 -8.33 -5.43 -6.77
N GLY A 141 -7.60 -4.39 -7.14
CA GLY A 141 -6.72 -4.48 -8.29
C GLY A 141 -5.61 -3.45 -8.31
N PHE A 142 -4.70 -3.64 -9.25
CA PHE A 142 -3.52 -2.83 -9.47
C PHE A 142 -3.03 -2.99 -10.92
N THR A 143 -2.21 -2.06 -11.38
CA THR A 143 -1.58 -2.11 -12.70
C THR A 143 -0.08 -2.30 -12.55
N LEU A 144 0.47 -3.29 -13.25
CA LEU A 144 1.92 -3.43 -13.42
C LEU A 144 2.37 -2.60 -14.62
N GLN A 145 3.40 -1.79 -14.46
CA GLN A 145 4.01 -1.06 -15.58
C GLN A 145 4.98 -1.90 -16.41
N GLN A 146 5.54 -2.94 -15.79
CA GLN A 146 6.44 -3.89 -16.42
C GLN A 146 6.18 -5.27 -15.83
N SER A 147 6.56 -6.29 -16.57
CA SER A 147 6.56 -7.64 -16.04
C SER A 147 7.47 -7.77 -14.81
N THR A 148 7.19 -8.75 -13.95
CA THR A 148 7.98 -9.01 -12.75
C THR A 148 8.10 -10.50 -12.48
N ARG A 149 9.25 -10.91 -11.94
CA ARG A 149 9.45 -12.25 -11.36
C ARG A 149 9.37 -12.28 -9.85
N ALA A 150 9.44 -11.12 -9.22
CA ALA A 150 9.62 -11.03 -7.78
C ALA A 150 8.37 -11.51 -7.02
N ILE A 151 7.16 -11.26 -7.55
CA ILE A 151 5.92 -11.61 -6.85
C ILE A 151 5.63 -13.11 -6.94
N SER A 152 5.67 -13.81 -5.82
CA SER A 152 5.24 -15.21 -5.66
C SER A 152 3.81 -15.35 -5.12
N ALA A 153 3.36 -14.37 -4.35
CA ALA A 153 2.01 -14.34 -3.78
C ALA A 153 1.52 -12.90 -3.59
N ILE A 154 0.21 -12.74 -3.55
CA ILE A 154 -0.47 -11.48 -3.25
C ILE A 154 -1.38 -11.72 -2.06
N LEU A 155 -1.10 -11.08 -0.93
CA LEU A 155 -1.93 -11.15 0.27
C LEU A 155 -2.86 -9.92 0.31
N LEU A 156 -4.16 -10.18 0.35
CA LEU A 156 -5.20 -9.18 0.50
C LEU A 156 -5.66 -9.20 1.95
N VAL A 157 -5.38 -8.15 2.71
CA VAL A 157 -5.78 -8.06 4.14
C VAL A 157 -6.99 -7.14 4.25
N PHE A 158 -8.00 -7.61 4.96
CA PHE A 158 -9.25 -6.89 5.11
C PHE A 158 -9.20 -6.02 6.38
N PRO A 159 -10.00 -4.96 6.44
CA PRO A 159 -10.19 -4.22 7.68
C PRO A 159 -10.86 -5.09 8.75
N ASP A 160 -10.72 -4.69 10.01
CA ASP A 160 -11.34 -5.38 11.14
C ASP A 160 -12.84 -5.60 10.92
N MET A 161 -13.32 -6.77 11.33
CA MET A 161 -14.72 -7.23 11.22
C MET A 161 -15.23 -7.52 9.80
N PHE A 162 -14.50 -7.16 8.74
CA PHE A 162 -14.80 -7.68 7.41
C PHE A 162 -14.35 -9.13 7.32
N VAL A 163 -15.24 -10.00 6.85
CA VAL A 163 -14.94 -11.42 6.69
C VAL A 163 -15.43 -11.92 5.34
N HIS A 164 -14.65 -12.77 4.67
CA HIS A 164 -15.15 -13.48 3.50
C HIS A 164 -15.90 -14.75 3.91
N GLU A 165 -16.86 -15.18 3.08
CA GLU A 165 -17.56 -16.47 3.23
C GLU A 165 -17.17 -17.45 2.11
N ILE A 166 -15.91 -17.39 1.66
CA ILE A 166 -15.40 -18.23 0.58
C ILE A 166 -15.29 -19.68 1.05
N GLN A 167 -16.06 -20.57 0.43
CA GLN A 167 -15.98 -22.01 0.66
C GLN A 167 -15.19 -22.74 -0.43
N LYS A 168 -15.03 -22.13 -1.61
CA LYS A 168 -14.40 -22.72 -2.78
C LYS A 168 -13.62 -21.65 -3.54
N ALA A 169 -12.48 -22.04 -4.11
CA ALA A 169 -11.65 -21.14 -4.93
C ALA A 169 -12.40 -20.52 -6.13
N THR A 170 -13.46 -21.18 -6.63
CA THR A 170 -14.31 -20.67 -7.72
C THR A 170 -15.11 -19.42 -7.35
N SER A 171 -15.28 -19.12 -6.06
CA SER A 171 -15.92 -17.88 -5.59
C SER A 171 -15.00 -16.67 -5.73
N VAL A 172 -13.71 -16.89 -5.99
CA VAL A 172 -12.73 -15.83 -6.28
C VAL A 172 -12.51 -15.78 -7.78
N ARG A 173 -12.58 -14.59 -8.36
CA ARG A 173 -12.43 -14.39 -9.81
C ARG A 173 -11.23 -13.50 -10.08
N SER A 174 -10.25 -14.02 -10.81
CA SER A 174 -9.29 -13.17 -11.53
C SER A 174 -9.97 -12.65 -12.79
N LEU A 175 -10.13 -11.35 -12.91
CA LEU A 175 -10.76 -10.72 -14.08
C LEU A 175 -9.76 -10.54 -15.23
N ASN A 176 -8.46 -10.61 -14.94
CA ASN A 176 -7.42 -10.71 -15.95
C ASN A 176 -7.13 -12.19 -16.26
N LYS A 177 -7.25 -12.58 -17.54
CA LYS A 177 -7.01 -13.95 -18.01
C LYS A 177 -5.52 -14.31 -18.13
N ARG A 178 -4.64 -13.32 -18.19
CA ARG A 178 -3.17 -13.48 -18.24
C ARG A 178 -2.54 -13.62 -16.86
N PHE A 179 -3.32 -13.45 -15.78
CA PHE A 179 -2.80 -13.68 -14.44
C PHE A 179 -2.38 -15.15 -14.29
N PRO A 180 -1.11 -15.43 -13.96
CA PRO A 180 -0.59 -16.78 -13.87
C PRO A 180 -0.96 -17.37 -12.51
N LYS A 181 -2.07 -18.09 -12.48
CA LYS A 181 -2.59 -18.74 -11.27
C LYS A 181 -1.82 -20.04 -11.02
N ARG A 182 -1.33 -20.24 -9.79
CA ARG A 182 -0.68 -21.51 -9.44
C ARG A 182 -1.61 -22.70 -9.73
N PRO A 183 -1.12 -23.77 -10.40
CA PRO A 183 -1.92 -24.95 -10.66
C PRO A 183 -2.43 -25.58 -9.35
N GLN A 184 -3.59 -26.24 -9.42
CA GLN A 184 -4.27 -26.94 -8.32
C GLN A 184 -4.80 -26.03 -7.19
N VAL A 185 -3.96 -25.15 -6.62
CA VAL A 185 -4.32 -24.23 -5.53
C VAL A 185 -3.76 -22.85 -5.84
N TRP A 186 -4.63 -21.95 -6.29
CA TRP A 186 -4.26 -20.55 -6.62
C TRP A 186 -4.79 -19.53 -5.62
N VAL A 187 -5.61 -19.96 -4.66
CA VAL A 187 -6.11 -19.11 -3.58
C VAL A 187 -6.11 -19.89 -2.28
N ASP A 188 -5.57 -19.27 -1.24
CA ASP A 188 -5.72 -19.67 0.15
C ASP A 188 -6.68 -18.68 0.84
N PHE A 189 -7.79 -19.23 1.31
CA PHE A 189 -8.89 -18.56 2.00
C PHE A 189 -9.13 -19.20 3.37
N SER A 190 -8.08 -19.77 3.98
CA SER A 190 -8.15 -20.42 5.30
C SER A 190 -8.47 -19.45 6.43
N ARG A 191 -8.20 -18.16 6.24
CA ARG A 191 -8.43 -17.09 7.20
C ARG A 191 -9.51 -16.15 6.70
N ALA A 192 -10.57 -15.97 7.46
CA ALA A 192 -11.73 -15.20 7.02
C ALA A 192 -11.46 -13.69 6.80
N ASP A 193 -10.43 -13.15 7.45
CA ASP A 193 -10.01 -11.74 7.43
C ASP A 193 -8.98 -11.41 6.33
N GLN A 194 -8.60 -12.39 5.50
CA GLN A 194 -7.63 -12.17 4.43
C GLN A 194 -7.77 -13.17 3.28
N LEU A 195 -7.18 -12.85 2.15
CA LEU A 195 -7.15 -13.73 0.99
C LEU A 195 -5.74 -13.76 0.39
N LYS A 196 -5.13 -14.94 0.30
CA LYS A 196 -3.82 -15.09 -0.33
C LYS A 196 -3.98 -15.68 -1.72
N ILE A 197 -3.50 -14.96 -2.73
CA ILE A 197 -3.51 -15.37 -4.13
C ILE A 197 -2.11 -15.86 -4.49
N LEU A 198 -2.02 -17.09 -4.97
CA LEU A 198 -0.77 -17.76 -5.29
C LEU A 198 -0.48 -17.65 -6.79
N VAL A 199 0.70 -17.14 -7.10
CA VAL A 199 1.19 -16.98 -8.46
C VAL A 199 1.84 -18.28 -8.90
N ASP A 200 1.64 -18.66 -10.16
CA ASP A 200 2.28 -19.82 -10.76
C ASP A 200 3.79 -19.67 -10.74
N ASP A 201 4.43 -20.57 -10.00
CA ASP A 201 5.87 -20.76 -9.94
C ASP A 201 6.31 -22.08 -10.59
N THR A 202 5.38 -22.80 -11.22
CA THR A 202 5.60 -24.15 -11.76
C THR A 202 6.13 -24.15 -13.19
N GLN A 203 6.53 -23.01 -13.75
CA GLN A 203 7.19 -22.93 -15.06
C GLN A 203 8.66 -22.55 -14.93
N PHE A 204 9.59 -23.07 -15.74
CA PHE A 204 10.04 -24.42 -16.13
C PHE A 204 11.41 -24.15 -16.81
N GLU A 205 12.34 -25.10 -16.77
CA GLU A 205 13.76 -25.02 -17.19
C GLU A 205 14.07 -24.46 -18.60
N ASN A 206 13.09 -24.07 -19.42
CA ASN A 206 13.29 -23.68 -20.83
C ASN A 206 12.43 -22.50 -21.34
N LEU A 207 11.76 -21.72 -20.49
CA LEU A 207 11.08 -20.49 -20.92
C LEU A 207 11.61 -19.25 -20.17
N PRO A 208 12.12 -18.23 -20.87
CA PRO A 208 12.22 -16.90 -20.31
C PRO A 208 10.82 -16.23 -20.36
N LEU A 209 10.45 -15.24 -19.55
CA LEU A 209 11.30 -14.41 -18.73
C LEU A 209 10.53 -13.68 -17.60
N ASP A 210 9.26 -13.95 -17.28
CA ASP A 210 8.50 -13.17 -16.29
C ASP A 210 7.40 -13.97 -15.58
N ARG A 211 7.33 -13.86 -14.25
CA ARG A 211 6.34 -14.61 -13.46
C ARG A 211 4.95 -14.01 -13.56
N ILE A 212 4.82 -12.67 -13.53
CA ILE A 212 3.58 -11.96 -13.84
C ILE A 212 3.83 -11.04 -15.04
N PRO A 213 3.13 -11.21 -16.17
CA PRO A 213 3.31 -10.37 -17.35
C PRO A 213 2.93 -8.90 -17.10
N GLY A 214 3.63 -7.96 -17.73
CA GLY A 214 3.25 -6.55 -17.77
C GLY A 214 3.63 -5.91 -19.11
N PRO A 215 3.21 -4.66 -19.38
CA PRO A 215 2.24 -3.88 -18.60
C PRO A 215 0.82 -4.45 -18.70
N ASP A 216 0.11 -4.53 -17.57
CA ASP A 216 -1.29 -5.00 -17.53
C ASP A 216 -1.98 -4.66 -16.20
N THR A 217 -3.30 -4.70 -16.17
CA THR A 217 -4.12 -4.47 -14.97
C THR A 217 -4.67 -5.78 -14.45
N TYR A 218 -4.40 -6.06 -13.17
CA TYR A 218 -4.83 -7.26 -12.47
C TYR A 218 -5.91 -6.92 -11.46
N GLN A 219 -7.02 -7.65 -11.50
CA GLN A 219 -8.16 -7.46 -10.61
C GLN A 219 -8.68 -8.80 -10.13
N PHE A 220 -8.98 -8.85 -8.82
CA PHE A 220 -9.55 -9.99 -8.15
C PHE A 220 -10.85 -9.59 -7.49
N SER A 221 -11.90 -10.36 -7.73
CA SER A 221 -13.18 -10.17 -7.04
C SER A 221 -13.60 -11.37 -6.22
N PHE A 222 -14.17 -11.11 -5.04
CA PHE A 222 -14.53 -12.11 -4.06
C PHE A 222 -15.65 -11.60 -3.12
N PRO A 223 -16.47 -12.50 -2.54
CA PRO A 223 -17.54 -12.13 -1.63
C PRO A 223 -17.00 -11.81 -0.23
N VAL A 224 -17.54 -10.75 0.38
CA VAL A 224 -17.26 -10.31 1.75
C VAL A 224 -18.57 -9.94 2.43
N LEU A 225 -18.68 -10.26 3.72
CA LEU A 225 -19.74 -9.79 4.61
C LEU A 225 -19.35 -8.42 5.17
N ILE A 226 -20.21 -7.43 4.94
CA ILE A 226 -20.06 -6.09 5.50
C ILE A 226 -20.41 -6.14 7.00
N PRO A 227 -19.57 -5.58 7.90
CA PRO A 227 -19.83 -5.64 9.33
C PRO A 227 -21.08 -4.83 9.72
N SER A 228 -21.63 -5.13 10.90
CA SER A 228 -22.76 -4.37 11.48
C SER A 228 -22.39 -2.93 11.83
N SER A 229 -21.12 -2.69 12.14
CA SER A 229 -20.52 -1.38 12.40
C SER A 229 -19.22 -1.26 11.62
N MET A 230 -19.00 -0.14 10.91
CA MET A 230 -17.72 0.08 10.24
C MET A 230 -16.58 0.21 11.26
N PRO A 231 -15.42 -0.43 11.01
CA PRO A 231 -14.24 -0.25 11.85
C PRO A 231 -13.73 1.18 11.77
N SER A 232 -13.16 1.67 12.87
CA SER A 232 -12.49 2.98 12.89
C SER A 232 -11.31 3.05 11.91
N HIS A 233 -10.74 1.90 11.58
CA HIS A 233 -9.67 1.73 10.58
C HIS A 233 -10.17 0.88 9.42
N ASN A 234 -10.97 1.49 8.54
CA ASN A 234 -11.42 0.83 7.31
C ASN A 234 -10.38 0.95 6.18
N VAL A 235 -9.29 0.20 6.30
CA VAL A 235 -8.19 0.19 5.31
C VAL A 235 -7.94 -1.23 4.84
N TRP A 236 -7.93 -1.39 3.52
CA TRP A 236 -7.61 -2.63 2.84
C TRP A 236 -6.13 -2.61 2.44
N TYR A 237 -5.49 -3.78 2.42
CA TYR A 237 -4.09 -3.85 1.99
C TYR A 237 -3.92 -4.85 0.86
N ILE A 238 -3.18 -4.44 -0.17
CA ILE A 238 -2.60 -5.35 -1.16
C ILE A 238 -1.12 -5.48 -0.83
N ILE A 239 -0.70 -6.68 -0.45
CA ILE A 239 0.68 -6.99 -0.07
C ILE A 239 1.26 -7.93 -1.13
N MET A 240 2.41 -7.53 -1.68
CA MET A 240 3.13 -8.31 -2.69
C MET A 240 4.26 -9.06 -2.01
N CYS A 241 4.26 -10.39 -2.14
CA CYS A 241 5.19 -11.25 -1.43
C CYS A 241 6.22 -11.87 -2.38
N SER A 242 7.47 -11.99 -1.93
CA SER A 242 8.55 -12.68 -2.66
C SER A 242 8.52 -14.20 -2.50
N SER A 243 7.85 -14.70 -1.47
CA SER A 243 7.71 -16.14 -1.17
C SER A 243 6.24 -16.57 -1.26
N PRO A 244 5.94 -17.76 -1.82
CA PRO A 244 4.59 -18.32 -1.85
C PRO A 244 4.26 -19.22 -0.64
N SER A 245 5.20 -19.38 0.30
CA SER A 245 5.16 -20.35 1.40
C SER A 245 4.28 -19.89 2.57
N SER A 246 4.44 -20.54 3.73
CA SER A 246 3.92 -20.10 5.04
C SER A 246 4.47 -18.75 5.50
N GLU A 247 5.35 -18.14 4.72
CA GLU A 247 5.94 -16.83 4.95
C GLU A 247 5.17 -15.82 4.08
N CYS A 248 4.74 -14.68 4.64
CA CYS A 248 3.72 -13.76 4.07
C CYS A 248 2.28 -14.18 4.37
N ASN A 249 2.00 -14.51 5.64
CA ASN A 249 0.65 -14.72 6.17
C ASN A 249 0.14 -13.51 6.96
N ASP A 250 1.04 -12.57 7.29
CA ASP A 250 0.73 -11.37 8.05
C ASP A 250 1.45 -10.16 7.43
N ILE A 251 0.88 -8.97 7.64
CA ILE A 251 1.49 -7.70 7.25
C ILE A 251 2.81 -7.41 7.99
N LYS A 252 3.09 -8.15 9.06
CA LYS A 252 4.32 -8.08 9.85
C LYS A 252 5.48 -8.94 9.31
N ASP A 253 5.24 -9.78 8.30
CA ASP A 253 6.27 -10.67 7.71
C ASP A 253 7.24 -9.91 6.78
N ALA A 254 7.93 -8.90 7.34
CA ALA A 254 8.69 -7.90 6.60
C ALA A 254 9.74 -8.48 5.64
N ASP A 255 10.35 -9.62 5.97
CA ASP A 255 11.42 -10.24 5.19
C ASP A 255 10.97 -10.72 3.79
N HIS A 256 9.66 -10.93 3.61
CA HIS A 256 9.09 -11.45 2.36
C HIS A 256 8.18 -10.44 1.65
N ILE A 257 7.98 -9.25 2.24
CA ILE A 257 7.11 -8.21 1.68
C ILE A 257 7.93 -7.34 0.71
N LEU A 258 7.52 -7.36 -0.56
CA LEU A 258 8.08 -6.52 -1.62
C LEU A 258 7.45 -5.13 -1.64
N ALA A 259 6.13 -5.09 -1.41
CA ALA A 259 5.35 -3.87 -1.40
C ALA A 259 4.08 -4.07 -0.57
N THR A 260 3.66 -3.02 0.14
CA THR A 260 2.35 -2.95 0.78
C THR A 260 1.63 -1.73 0.26
N ILE A 261 0.38 -1.90 -0.16
CA ILE A 261 -0.42 -0.84 -0.75
C ILE A 261 -1.70 -0.70 0.07
N PRO A 262 -1.80 0.34 0.92
CA PRO A 262 -3.05 0.67 1.59
C PRO A 262 -4.07 1.25 0.62
N LEU A 263 -5.33 0.85 0.78
CA LEU A 263 -6.48 1.34 0.04
C LEU A 263 -7.55 1.79 1.04
N PRO A 264 -8.08 3.03 0.93
CA PRO A 264 -9.23 3.44 1.73
C PRO A 264 -10.41 2.51 1.43
N GLY A 265 -11.10 2.05 2.48
CA GLY A 265 -12.38 1.39 2.33
C GLY A 265 -13.50 2.36 1.96
N PHE A 266 -14.70 2.06 2.43
CA PHE A 266 -15.91 2.81 2.13
C PHE A 266 -16.81 2.96 3.35
N GLU A 267 -17.72 3.93 3.31
CA GLU A 267 -18.72 4.14 4.35
C GLU A 267 -20.03 3.41 4.02
N PHE A 268 -20.89 3.25 5.03
CA PHE A 268 -22.23 2.72 4.81
C PHE A 268 -23.03 3.62 3.86
N GLY A 269 -23.77 3.01 2.93
CA GLY A 269 -24.56 3.71 1.91
C GLY A 269 -23.72 4.31 0.76
N GLN A 270 -22.39 4.26 0.82
CA GLN A 270 -21.53 4.79 -0.23
C GLN A 270 -21.59 3.92 -1.50
N VAL A 271 -21.72 4.56 -2.66
CA VAL A 271 -21.75 3.87 -3.96
C VAL A 271 -20.35 3.77 -4.57
N CYS A 272 -20.02 2.60 -5.11
CA CYS A 272 -18.76 2.39 -5.81
C CYS A 272 -18.68 3.28 -7.05
N GLY A 273 -17.70 4.20 -7.06
CA GLY A 273 -17.48 5.17 -8.14
C GLY A 273 -17.35 6.62 -7.68
N GLU A 274 -17.88 6.96 -6.50
CA GLU A 274 -17.73 8.31 -5.94
C GLU A 274 -16.29 8.54 -5.39
N TYR A 275 -15.63 7.48 -4.92
CA TYR A 275 -14.24 7.51 -4.44
C TYR A 275 -13.39 6.26 -4.85
N GLY A 276 -13.99 5.24 -5.45
CA GLY A 276 -13.37 3.91 -5.69
C GLY A 276 -12.27 3.87 -6.76
N SER A 277 -11.97 4.99 -7.40
CA SER A 277 -10.74 5.16 -8.17
C SER A 277 -9.86 6.14 -7.40
N ILE A 278 -8.74 5.67 -6.84
CA ILE A 278 -7.61 6.58 -6.66
C ILE A 278 -7.34 7.10 -8.07
N LYS A 279 -7.77 8.35 -8.35
CA LYS A 279 -7.79 8.90 -9.70
C LYS A 279 -6.38 8.80 -10.27
N LYS A 280 -6.21 7.97 -11.30
CA LYS A 280 -5.03 7.83 -12.18
C LYS A 280 -3.78 8.55 -11.65
N ALA A 281 -3.02 7.88 -10.79
CA ALA A 281 -1.67 8.31 -10.48
C ALA A 281 -0.75 7.78 -11.59
N PRO A 282 -0.25 8.61 -12.53
CA PRO A 282 0.60 8.12 -13.59
C PRO A 282 1.95 7.65 -13.02
N GLY A 283 2.34 6.41 -13.34
CA GLY A 283 3.72 5.94 -13.39
C GLY A 283 4.70 6.47 -12.36
N VAL A 284 4.74 5.88 -11.15
CA VAL A 284 5.92 5.80 -10.25
C VAL A 284 5.68 4.66 -9.24
N GLN A 285 6.75 4.00 -8.82
CA GLN A 285 6.77 2.95 -7.80
C GLN A 285 6.12 3.46 -6.51
N GLN A 286 4.98 2.86 -6.13
CA GLN A 286 4.28 3.19 -4.90
C GLN A 286 4.80 2.31 -3.77
N TYR A 287 5.45 2.92 -2.78
CA TYR A 287 5.76 2.27 -1.52
C TYR A 287 4.74 2.75 -0.48
N GLY A 288 3.87 1.86 0.00
CA GLY A 288 3.16 2.09 1.25
C GLY A 288 4.10 1.80 2.41
N LEU A 289 4.61 2.84 3.06
CA LEU A 289 5.36 2.69 4.30
C LEU A 289 4.36 2.48 5.44
N LEU A 290 4.25 1.24 5.92
CA LEU A 290 3.58 0.94 7.18
C LEU A 290 4.63 0.80 8.27
N SER A 291 4.84 1.87 9.03
CA SER A 291 5.46 1.74 10.35
C SER A 291 4.37 1.37 11.38
N SER A 292 4.43 0.16 11.93
CA SER A 292 3.86 -0.12 13.24
C SER A 292 4.92 0.26 14.27
N LEU A 293 4.69 1.33 15.04
CA LEU A 293 5.46 1.58 16.24
C LEU A 293 4.85 0.71 17.35
N HIS A 294 5.68 -0.09 18.01
CA HIS A 294 5.40 -0.66 19.33
C HIS A 294 6.12 0.19 20.37
#